data_AF-A0A830G989-F1
#
_entry.id   AF-A0A830G989-F1
#
_cell.length_a   1.000
_cell.length_b   1.000
_cell.length_c   1.000
_cell.angle_alpha   90.00
_cell.angle_beta   90.00
_cell.angle_gamma   90.00
#
_symmetry.space_group_name_H-M   'P 1'
#
loop_
_entity.id
_entity.type
_entity.pdbx_description
1 polymer ?
#
loop_
_entity_poly.entity_id
_entity_poly.type
_entity_poly.pdbx_seq_one_letter_code
_entity_poly.pdbx_strand_id
1 'polypeptide(L)'
;MPELSAETVAEAERLTRLALRASDPDEADAYRSERDALLAEAGYAAREREDGGTVTLVCYPEAWLDEAGTIRMDRFDPEEAVERPLGGPGDPDEWDEVATHNRGIARAVHEAHGSVHGETVTALADFASNHYAKPIEALTRDELDEFREEYLVRNAWPSDAQLDRLSESLRYAFALVDEEVP
;
A
#
# COMPACT_ATOMS: atom_id res chain seq x y z
N MET A 1 -5.98 -20.49 -20.93
CA MET A 1 -5.04 -20.41 -19.79
C MET A 1 -5.89 -20.55 -18.53
N PRO A 2 -5.43 -21.17 -17.43
CA PRO A 2 -6.14 -21.01 -16.17
C PRO A 2 -6.11 -19.52 -15.79
N GLU A 3 -7.26 -18.98 -15.39
CA GLU A 3 -7.38 -17.62 -14.86
C GLU A 3 -6.67 -17.56 -13.50
N LEU A 4 -5.96 -16.46 -13.21
CA LEU A 4 -5.34 -16.27 -11.90
C LEU A 4 -6.42 -16.28 -10.82
N SER A 5 -6.23 -17.10 -9.78
CA SER A 5 -7.15 -17.09 -8.65
C SER A 5 -7.08 -15.75 -7.90
N ALA A 6 -8.19 -15.33 -7.31
CA ALA A 6 -8.24 -14.10 -6.51
C ALA A 6 -7.23 -14.14 -5.34
N GLU A 7 -6.99 -15.32 -4.76
CA GLU A 7 -6.01 -15.54 -3.70
C GLU A 7 -4.58 -15.31 -4.19
N THR A 8 -4.22 -15.86 -5.35
CA THR A 8 -2.91 -15.64 -5.98
C THR A 8 -2.67 -14.16 -6.31
N VAL A 9 -3.69 -13.47 -6.80
CA VAL A 9 -3.61 -12.03 -7.08
C VAL A 9 -3.39 -11.22 -5.80
N ALA A 10 -4.16 -11.51 -4.75
CA ALA A 10 -4.04 -10.83 -3.47
C ALA A 10 -2.65 -11.03 -2.84
N GLU A 11 -2.10 -12.24 -2.94
CA GLU A 11 -0.77 -12.53 -2.40
C GLU A 11 0.34 -11.88 -3.24
N ALA A 12 0.23 -11.90 -4.57
CA ALA A 12 1.18 -11.19 -5.45
C ALA A 12 1.17 -9.67 -5.20
N GLU A 13 0.00 -9.10 -4.94
CA GLU A 13 -0.19 -7.71 -4.54
C GLU A 13 0.48 -7.43 -3.18
N ARG A 14 0.25 -8.28 -2.17
CA ARG A 14 0.87 -8.18 -0.84
C ARG A 14 2.40 -8.19 -0.93
N LEU A 15 2.98 -9.18 -1.63
CA LEU A 15 4.43 -9.30 -1.83
C LEU A 15 5.00 -8.08 -2.56
N THR A 16 4.29 -7.55 -3.57
CA THR A 16 4.75 -6.34 -4.27
C THR A 16 4.70 -5.11 -3.37
N ARG A 17 3.68 -4.97 -2.51
CA ARG A 17 3.65 -3.88 -1.50
C ARG A 17 4.80 -3.99 -0.52
N LEU A 18 5.11 -5.19 -0.03
CA LEU A 18 6.26 -5.42 0.85
C LEU A 18 7.58 -5.04 0.15
N ALA A 19 7.75 -5.42 -1.11
CA ALA A 19 8.92 -5.05 -1.90
C ALA A 19 9.08 -3.54 -2.09
N LEU A 20 7.99 -2.78 -2.19
CA LEU A 20 8.02 -1.31 -2.31
C LEU A 20 8.29 -0.61 -0.96
N ARG A 21 7.98 -1.26 0.16
CA ARG A 21 8.20 -0.73 1.52
C ARG A 21 9.59 -1.07 2.07
N ALA A 22 10.16 -2.20 1.62
CA ALA A 22 11.46 -2.67 2.09
C ALA A 22 12.56 -1.61 1.91
N SER A 23 13.27 -1.32 2.98
CA SER A 23 14.41 -0.39 2.96
C SER A 23 15.71 -1.07 2.52
N ASP A 24 15.77 -2.40 2.63
CA ASP A 24 16.88 -3.23 2.16
C ASP A 24 16.58 -3.75 0.74
N PRO A 25 17.43 -3.44 -0.27
CA PRO A 25 17.26 -3.97 -1.62
C PRO A 25 17.22 -5.51 -1.69
N ASP A 26 17.99 -6.21 -0.85
CA ASP A 26 18.01 -7.67 -0.86
C ASP A 26 16.68 -8.26 -0.36
N GLU A 27 16.03 -7.60 0.60
CA GLU A 27 14.69 -7.94 1.09
C GLU A 27 13.62 -7.64 0.03
N ALA A 28 13.71 -6.48 -0.63
CA ALA A 28 12.82 -6.13 -1.73
C ALA A 28 12.89 -7.16 -2.87
N ASP A 29 14.09 -7.59 -3.24
CA ASP A 29 14.31 -8.60 -4.28
C ASP A 29 13.81 -9.99 -3.86
N ALA A 30 13.90 -10.34 -2.57
CA ALA A 30 13.35 -11.58 -2.03
C ALA A 30 11.82 -11.63 -2.21
N TYR A 31 11.11 -10.56 -1.85
CA TYR A 31 9.66 -10.47 -2.04
C TYR A 31 9.25 -10.53 -3.51
N ARG A 32 10.00 -9.85 -4.41
CA ARG A 32 9.75 -9.92 -5.86
C ARG A 32 9.97 -11.33 -6.41
N SER A 33 11.02 -12.01 -5.94
CA SER A 33 11.32 -13.39 -6.33
C SER A 33 10.25 -14.36 -5.87
N GLU A 34 9.72 -14.20 -4.65
CA GLU A 34 8.62 -15.00 -4.13
C GLU A 34 7.34 -14.80 -4.94
N ARG A 35 7.00 -13.54 -5.27
CA ARG A 35 5.87 -13.21 -6.15
C ARG A 35 6.02 -13.87 -7.52
N ASP A 36 7.20 -13.74 -8.12
CA ASP A 36 7.45 -14.26 -9.47
C ASP A 36 7.36 -15.79 -9.50
N ALA A 37 7.85 -16.47 -8.46
CA ALA A 37 7.69 -17.92 -8.30
C ALA A 37 6.20 -18.31 -8.18
N LEU A 38 5.44 -17.62 -7.34
CA LEU A 38 4.00 -17.84 -7.16
C LEU A 38 3.23 -17.68 -8.47
N LEU A 39 3.52 -16.64 -9.25
CA LEU A 39 2.84 -16.39 -10.53
C LEU A 39 3.25 -17.39 -11.61
N ALA A 40 4.51 -17.82 -11.63
CA ALA A 40 5.01 -18.81 -12.58
C ALA A 40 4.30 -20.17 -12.43
N GLU A 41 3.91 -20.56 -11.22
CA GLU A 41 3.09 -21.78 -10.99
C GLU A 41 1.74 -21.73 -11.72
N ALA A 42 1.20 -20.53 -11.95
CA ALA A 42 -0.03 -20.32 -12.71
C ALA A 42 0.22 -20.03 -14.21
N GLY A 43 1.48 -19.95 -14.66
CA GLY A 43 1.85 -19.57 -16.03
C GLY A 43 1.76 -18.07 -16.30
N TYR A 44 1.96 -17.25 -15.26
CA TYR A 44 1.95 -15.79 -15.32
C TYR A 44 3.32 -15.22 -14.96
N ALA A 45 3.59 -14.02 -15.49
CA ALA A 45 4.69 -13.16 -15.10
C ALA A 45 4.14 -11.81 -14.61
N ALA A 46 4.96 -11.01 -13.94
CA ALA A 46 4.59 -9.69 -13.46
C ALA A 46 5.57 -8.60 -13.89
N ARG A 47 5.05 -7.38 -13.98
CA ARG A 47 5.85 -6.15 -14.01
C ARG A 47 5.18 -5.06 -13.18
N GLU A 48 5.98 -4.13 -12.68
CA GLU A 48 5.49 -2.89 -12.10
C GLU A 48 5.51 -1.78 -13.13
N ARG A 49 4.41 -1.02 -13.19
CA ARG A 49 4.25 0.15 -14.04
C ARG A 49 3.97 1.35 -13.15
N GLU A 50 4.83 2.36 -13.19
CA GLU A 50 4.60 3.63 -12.49
C GLU A 50 3.97 4.64 -13.45
N ASP A 51 2.84 5.23 -13.05
CA ASP A 51 2.18 6.33 -13.76
C ASP A 51 1.68 7.35 -12.74
N GLY A 52 2.06 8.63 -12.91
CA GLY A 52 1.63 9.72 -12.04
C GLY A 52 1.90 9.53 -10.54
N GLY A 53 2.98 8.82 -10.16
CA GLY A 53 3.31 8.50 -8.76
C GLY A 53 2.53 7.30 -8.19
N THR A 54 1.71 6.62 -8.99
CA THR A 54 1.04 5.38 -8.59
C THR A 54 1.70 4.19 -9.27
N VAL A 55 2.21 3.25 -8.49
CA VAL A 55 2.70 1.96 -9.01
C VAL A 55 1.50 1.03 -9.22
N THR A 56 1.45 0.37 -10.37
CA THR A 56 0.49 -0.68 -10.71
C THR A 56 1.23 -1.99 -10.91
N LEU A 57 0.86 -3.03 -10.17
CA LEU A 57 1.25 -4.41 -10.47
C LEU A 57 0.44 -4.89 -11.67
N VAL A 58 1.13 -5.35 -12.71
CA VAL A 58 0.52 -5.93 -13.91
C VAL A 58 0.95 -7.38 -14.01
N CYS A 59 0.02 -8.31 -13.76
CA CYS A 59 0.22 -9.74 -13.95
C CYS A 59 -0.32 -10.15 -15.32
N TYR A 60 0.48 -10.82 -16.13
CA TYR A 60 0.13 -11.23 -17.49
C TYR A 60 0.61 -12.64 -17.79
N PRO A 61 -0.07 -13.37 -18.71
CA PRO A 61 0.39 -14.68 -19.14
C PRO A 61 1.85 -14.69 -19.60
N GLU A 62 2.65 -15.61 -19.08
CA GLU A 62 4.04 -15.80 -19.54
C GLU A 62 4.06 -16.18 -21.03
N ALA A 63 2.98 -16.81 -21.51
CA ALA A 63 2.76 -17.11 -22.92
C ALA A 63 2.72 -15.86 -23.82
N TRP A 64 2.63 -14.65 -23.29
CA TRP A 64 2.77 -13.44 -24.09
C TRP A 64 4.22 -13.15 -24.44
N LEU A 65 5.18 -13.68 -23.68
CA LEU A 65 6.58 -13.42 -23.89
C LEU A 65 7.17 -14.33 -24.97
N ASP A 66 8.15 -13.81 -25.69
CA ASP A 66 9.07 -14.62 -26.50
C ASP A 66 10.21 -15.17 -25.64
N GLU A 67 11.12 -15.93 -26.26
CA GLU A 67 12.29 -16.50 -25.60
C GLU A 67 13.25 -15.45 -25.01
N ALA A 68 13.15 -14.19 -25.45
CA ALA A 68 13.93 -13.06 -24.96
C ALA A 68 13.19 -12.24 -23.87
N GLY A 69 11.98 -12.64 -23.48
CA GLY A 69 11.16 -11.92 -22.50
C GLY A 69 10.43 -10.69 -23.06
N THR A 70 10.30 -10.57 -24.38
CA THR A 70 9.59 -9.45 -25.04
C THR A 70 8.14 -9.82 -25.33
N ILE A 71 7.20 -8.89 -25.15
CA ILE A 71 5.78 -9.10 -25.45
C ILE A 71 5.57 -9.33 -26.95
N ARG A 72 4.96 -10.47 -27.27
CA ARG A 72 4.49 -10.86 -28.60
C ARG A 72 3.11 -10.26 -28.84
N MET A 73 3.05 -9.19 -29.64
CA MET A 73 1.80 -8.46 -29.91
C MET A 73 0.72 -9.32 -30.57
N ASP A 74 1.06 -10.42 -31.23
CA ASP A 74 0.10 -11.40 -31.80
C ASP A 74 -0.53 -12.33 -30.74
N ARG A 75 0.02 -12.35 -29.52
CA ARG A 75 -0.47 -13.12 -28.37
C ARG A 75 -1.07 -12.26 -27.27
N PHE A 76 -0.88 -10.95 -27.35
CA PHE A 76 -1.37 -9.98 -26.39
C PHE A 76 -2.91 -9.90 -26.42
N ASP A 77 -3.53 -10.08 -25.27
CA ASP A 77 -4.96 -9.85 -25.06
C ASP A 77 -5.19 -9.13 -23.72
N PRO A 78 -5.52 -7.83 -23.69
CA PRO A 78 -5.62 -7.09 -22.43
C PRO A 78 -6.62 -7.68 -21.44
N GLU A 79 -7.58 -8.50 -21.88
CA GLU A 79 -8.55 -9.17 -21.01
C GLU A 79 -7.93 -10.31 -20.16
N GLU A 80 -6.77 -10.85 -20.53
CA GLU A 80 -6.10 -11.91 -19.73
C GLU A 80 -5.11 -11.34 -18.69
N ALA A 81 -4.88 -10.02 -18.69
CA ALA A 81 -4.04 -9.36 -17.69
C ALA A 81 -4.85 -8.93 -16.46
N VAL A 82 -4.20 -9.00 -15.29
CA VAL A 82 -4.74 -8.49 -14.03
C VAL A 82 -3.89 -7.29 -13.63
N GLU A 83 -4.52 -6.12 -13.49
CA GLU A 83 -3.87 -4.91 -13.01
C GLU A 83 -4.34 -4.57 -11.58
N ARG A 84 -3.38 -4.33 -10.69
CA ARG A 84 -3.62 -3.93 -9.29
C ARG A 84 -2.86 -2.66 -8.96
N PRO A 85 -3.55 -1.50 -8.85
CA PRO A 85 -2.95 -0.28 -8.31
C PRO A 85 -2.46 -0.52 -6.87
N LEU A 86 -1.23 -0.13 -6.59
CA LEU A 86 -0.58 -0.28 -5.28
C LEU A 86 -0.60 1.02 -4.46
N GLY A 87 -1.04 2.12 -5.06
CA GLY A 87 -1.23 3.44 -4.46
C GLY A 87 -2.50 4.12 -4.98
N GLY A 88 -2.81 5.33 -4.51
CA GLY A 88 -4.03 6.05 -4.88
C GLY A 88 -5.25 5.62 -4.05
N PRO A 89 -6.42 6.25 -4.19
CA PRO A 89 -7.56 5.98 -3.31
C PRO A 89 -8.08 4.54 -3.39
N GLY A 90 -8.47 3.98 -2.25
CA GLY A 90 -9.17 2.71 -2.09
C GLY A 90 -10.65 2.79 -2.50
N ASP A 91 -11.41 1.75 -2.16
CA ASP A 91 -12.81 1.62 -2.56
C ASP A 91 -13.72 2.58 -1.76
N PRO A 92 -14.42 3.53 -2.42
CA PRO A 92 -15.36 4.41 -1.74
C PRO A 92 -16.51 3.69 -1.04
N ASP A 93 -16.88 2.47 -1.49
CA ASP A 93 -17.97 1.71 -0.89
C ASP A 93 -17.58 1.11 0.48
N GLU A 94 -16.28 0.97 0.79
CA GLU A 94 -15.76 0.48 2.07
C GLU A 94 -15.48 1.60 3.09
N TRP A 95 -15.78 2.85 2.74
CA TRP A 95 -15.37 4.05 3.50
C TRP A 95 -15.76 4.02 4.98
N ASP A 96 -16.97 3.59 5.32
CA ASP A 96 -17.47 3.57 6.71
C ASP A 96 -16.69 2.56 7.58
N GLU A 97 -16.35 1.40 7.01
CA GLU A 97 -15.60 0.34 7.68
C GLU A 97 -14.15 0.79 7.92
N VAL A 98 -13.52 1.31 6.87
CA VAL A 98 -12.17 1.90 6.92
C VAL A 98 -12.09 3.02 7.96
N ALA A 99 -13.04 3.96 7.93
CA ALA A 99 -13.04 5.09 8.86
C ALA A 99 -13.23 4.63 10.30
N THR A 100 -14.01 3.56 10.53
CA THR A 100 -14.20 2.97 11.86
C THR A 100 -12.93 2.30 12.37
N HIS A 101 -12.25 1.52 11.51
CA HIS A 101 -10.96 0.90 11.81
C HIS A 101 -9.91 1.94 12.19
N ASN A 102 -9.73 2.96 11.35
CA ASN A 102 -8.74 4.02 11.56
C ASN A 102 -8.99 4.83 12.84
N ARG A 103 -10.25 5.17 13.14
CA ARG A 103 -10.61 5.81 14.42
C ARG A 103 -10.33 4.91 15.62
N GLY A 104 -10.48 3.59 15.45
CA GLY A 104 -10.12 2.59 16.46
C GLY A 104 -8.64 2.66 16.83
N ILE A 105 -7.75 2.71 15.82
CA ILE A 105 -6.31 2.86 15.99
C ILE A 105 -6.00 4.17 16.72
N ALA A 106 -6.55 5.31 16.27
CA ALA A 106 -6.32 6.61 16.90
C ALA A 106 -6.73 6.64 18.39
N ARG A 107 -7.89 6.04 18.71
CA ARG A 107 -8.35 5.91 20.09
C ARG A 107 -7.40 5.05 20.93
N ALA A 108 -6.94 3.91 20.42
CA ALA A 108 -6.02 3.04 21.14
C ALA A 108 -4.68 3.74 21.41
N VAL A 109 -4.14 4.50 20.45
CA VAL A 109 -2.94 5.32 20.65
C VAL A 109 -3.18 6.40 21.70
N HIS A 110 -4.35 7.06 21.67
CA HIS A 110 -4.70 8.06 22.68
C HIS A 110 -4.73 7.48 24.08
N GLU A 111 -5.36 6.31 24.26
CA GLU A 111 -5.48 5.63 25.55
C GLU A 111 -4.12 5.16 26.10
N ALA A 112 -3.23 4.68 25.23
CA ALA A 112 -1.93 4.14 25.62
C ALA A 112 -0.83 5.21 25.79
N HIS A 113 -0.82 6.24 24.93
CA HIS A 113 0.29 7.19 24.80
C HIS A 113 -0.11 8.65 25.08
N GLY A 114 -1.39 8.94 25.25
CA GLY A 114 -1.90 10.26 25.61
C GLY A 114 -2.22 11.16 24.41
N SER A 115 -2.66 12.39 24.70
CA SER A 115 -3.31 13.26 23.73
C SER A 115 -2.44 13.69 22.55
N VAL A 116 -1.16 13.98 22.78
CA VAL A 116 -0.24 14.39 21.70
C VAL A 116 -0.18 13.33 20.59
N HIS A 117 -0.05 12.06 20.98
CA HIS A 117 -0.01 10.96 20.01
C HIS A 117 -1.40 10.66 19.46
N GLY A 118 -2.41 10.59 20.33
CA GLY A 118 -3.80 10.32 19.93
C GLY A 118 -4.33 11.33 18.91
N GLU A 119 -4.15 12.63 19.13
CA GLU A 119 -4.59 13.68 18.22
C GLU A 119 -3.81 13.68 16.89
N THR A 120 -2.50 13.35 16.94
CA THR A 120 -1.70 13.16 15.72
C THR A 120 -2.22 12.00 14.88
N VAL A 121 -2.54 10.86 15.52
CA VAL A 121 -3.06 9.69 14.83
C VAL A 121 -4.53 9.87 14.41
N THR A 122 -5.32 10.69 15.12
CA THR A 122 -6.65 11.11 14.63
C THR A 122 -6.53 11.87 13.32
N ALA A 123 -5.58 12.81 13.20
CA ALA A 123 -5.35 13.52 11.94
C ALA A 123 -4.91 12.55 10.82
N LEU A 124 -4.08 11.55 11.14
CA LEU A 124 -3.70 10.50 10.19
C LEU A 124 -4.91 9.66 9.77
N ALA A 125 -5.77 9.28 10.71
CA ALA A 125 -6.99 8.53 10.45
C ALA A 125 -7.94 9.31 9.54
N ASP A 126 -8.11 10.61 9.79
CA ASP A 126 -8.93 11.49 8.96
C ASP A 126 -8.35 11.64 7.55
N PHE A 127 -7.03 11.75 7.41
CA PHE A 127 -6.34 11.76 6.12
C PHE A 127 -6.56 10.46 5.35
N ALA A 128 -6.22 9.32 5.96
CA ALA A 128 -6.31 8.00 5.35
C ALA A 128 -7.74 7.68 4.90
N SER A 129 -8.73 8.02 5.74
CA SER A 129 -10.14 7.72 5.47
C SER A 129 -10.74 8.68 4.43
N ASN A 130 -10.52 10.00 4.58
CA ASN A 130 -11.20 10.99 3.74
C ASN A 130 -10.50 11.24 2.40
N HIS A 131 -9.16 11.18 2.37
CA HIS A 131 -8.39 11.46 1.17
C HIS A 131 -8.15 10.20 0.35
N TYR A 132 -7.94 9.07 1.02
CA TYR A 132 -7.56 7.82 0.38
C TYR A 132 -8.58 6.69 0.54
N ALA A 133 -9.61 6.79 1.39
CA ALA A 133 -10.49 5.66 1.70
C ALA A 133 -9.70 4.36 2.02
N LYS A 134 -8.58 4.50 2.74
CA LYS A 134 -7.66 3.40 3.06
C LYS A 134 -7.51 3.18 4.56
N PRO A 135 -7.29 1.92 5.00
CA PRO A 135 -6.77 1.69 6.34
C PRO A 135 -5.36 2.28 6.47
N ILE A 136 -4.98 2.73 7.68
CA ILE A 136 -3.69 3.40 7.93
C ILE A 136 -2.50 2.56 7.45
N GLU A 137 -2.52 1.26 7.68
CA GLU A 137 -1.49 0.30 7.25
C GLU A 137 -1.35 0.15 5.73
N ALA A 138 -2.32 0.62 4.94
CA ALA A 138 -2.26 0.58 3.48
C ALA A 138 -1.69 1.85 2.85
N LEU A 139 -1.43 2.89 3.65
CA LEU A 139 -0.79 4.11 3.13
C LEU A 139 0.62 3.79 2.60
N THR A 140 0.98 4.44 1.50
CA THR A 140 2.32 4.37 0.94
C THR A 140 3.25 5.41 1.59
N ARG A 141 4.55 5.31 1.33
CA ARG A 141 5.54 6.30 1.78
C ARG A 141 5.20 7.70 1.26
N ASP A 142 4.90 7.83 -0.03
CA ASP A 142 4.57 9.11 -0.65
C ASP A 142 3.27 9.70 -0.07
N GLU A 143 2.28 8.86 0.23
CA GLU A 143 1.03 9.28 0.88
C GLU A 143 1.28 9.73 2.34
N LEU A 144 2.21 9.09 3.06
CA LEU A 144 2.62 9.54 4.40
C LEU A 144 3.45 10.83 4.38
N ASP A 145 4.27 11.03 3.34
CA ASP A 145 4.99 12.28 3.13
C ASP A 145 4.01 13.42 2.82
N GLU A 146 2.99 13.18 1.97
CA GLU A 146 1.90 14.13 1.76
C GLU A 146 1.17 14.46 3.07
N PHE A 147 0.86 13.44 3.88
CA PHE A 147 0.25 13.66 5.19
C PHE A 147 1.09 14.61 6.04
N ARG A 148 2.40 14.35 6.14
CA ARG A 148 3.33 15.11 6.97
C ARG A 148 3.54 16.53 6.48
N GLU A 149 3.78 16.70 5.20
CA GLU A 149 4.24 17.96 4.62
C GLU A 149 3.07 18.88 4.25
N GLU A 150 1.92 18.31 3.91
CA GLU A 150 0.78 19.06 3.43
C GLU A 150 -0.44 18.94 4.34
N TYR A 151 -0.96 17.74 4.54
CA TYR A 151 -2.27 17.57 5.17
C TYR A 151 -2.27 18.01 6.63
N LEU A 152 -1.32 17.50 7.42
CA LEU A 152 -1.24 17.75 8.86
C LEU A 152 -1.14 19.25 9.13
N VAL A 153 -0.24 19.94 8.41
CA VAL A 153 0.00 21.38 8.59
C VAL A 153 -1.21 22.22 8.16
N ARG A 154 -1.88 21.86 7.05
CA ARG A 154 -2.99 22.68 6.51
C ARG A 154 -4.33 22.43 7.18
N ASN A 155 -4.58 21.20 7.66
CA ASN A 155 -5.91 20.79 8.10
C ASN A 155 -6.00 20.55 9.61
N ALA A 156 -4.95 19.99 10.22
CA ALA A 156 -4.99 19.59 11.63
C ALA A 156 -4.40 20.63 12.59
N TRP A 157 -3.64 21.60 12.09
CA TRP A 157 -3.03 22.69 12.87
C TRP A 157 -2.26 22.16 14.10
N PRO A 158 -1.24 21.31 13.90
CA PRO A 158 -0.57 20.60 14.99
C PRO A 158 0.14 21.57 15.92
N SER A 159 0.20 21.22 17.21
CA SER A 159 1.11 21.84 18.17
C SER A 159 2.57 21.46 17.89
N ASP A 160 3.51 22.26 18.39
CA ASP A 160 4.95 21.95 18.32
C ASP A 160 5.26 20.56 18.89
N ALA A 161 4.58 20.19 19.98
CA ALA A 161 4.76 18.88 20.61
C ALA A 161 4.31 17.71 19.72
N GLN A 162 3.30 17.91 18.86
CA GLN A 162 2.87 16.92 17.87
C GLN A 162 3.87 16.82 16.71
N LEU A 163 4.39 17.95 16.23
CA LEU A 163 5.42 17.97 15.19
C LEU A 163 6.71 17.28 15.65
N ASP A 164 7.18 17.60 16.85
CA ASP A 164 8.39 17.01 17.45
C ASP A 164 8.28 15.49 17.66
N ARG A 165 7.06 14.99 17.85
CA ARG A 165 6.77 13.57 18.11
C ARG A 165 6.11 12.84 16.95
N LEU A 166 6.02 13.45 15.77
CA LEU A 166 5.27 12.89 14.64
C LEU A 166 5.73 11.47 14.29
N SER A 167 7.04 11.27 14.09
CA SER A 167 7.60 9.95 13.77
C SER A 167 7.40 8.90 14.87
N GLU A 168 7.21 9.32 16.12
CA GLU A 168 6.88 8.41 17.23
C GLU A 168 5.38 8.05 17.20
N SER A 169 4.50 9.02 16.98
CA SER A 169 3.07 8.81 16.81
C SER A 169 2.75 7.85 15.65
N LEU A 170 3.44 8.00 14.51
CA LEU A 170 3.27 7.09 13.37
C LEU A 170 3.69 5.67 13.74
N ARG A 171 4.82 5.50 14.42
CA ARG A 171 5.26 4.17 14.89
C ARG A 171 4.25 3.53 15.84
N TYR A 172 3.61 4.29 16.73
CA TYR A 172 2.55 3.75 17.60
C TYR A 172 1.32 3.30 16.83
N ALA A 173 0.93 4.01 15.76
CA ALA A 173 -0.20 3.60 14.93
C ALA A 173 0.09 2.30 14.16
N PHE A 174 1.24 2.21 13.48
CA PHE A 174 1.63 1.04 12.69
C PHE A 174 1.90 -0.19 13.57
N ALA A 175 2.47 -0.01 14.77
CA ALA A 175 2.68 -1.11 15.70
C ALA A 175 1.39 -1.75 16.22
N LEU A 176 0.24 -1.05 16.21
CA LEU A 176 -1.05 -1.63 16.62
C LEU A 176 -1.62 -2.64 15.61
N VAL A 177 -1.13 -2.57 14.37
CA VAL A 177 -1.51 -3.43 13.26
C VAL A 177 -0.36 -4.34 12.83
N ASP A 178 0.65 -4.49 13.70
CA ASP A 178 1.84 -5.32 13.50
C ASP A 178 2.63 -4.99 12.21
N GLU A 179 2.60 -3.73 11.80
CA GLU A 179 3.29 -3.22 10.61
C GLU A 179 4.42 -2.23 10.97
N GLU A 180 5.37 -2.08 10.06
CA GLU A 180 6.38 -1.01 10.14
C GLU A 180 5.93 0.22 9.35
N VAL A 181 6.44 1.39 9.72
CA VAL A 181 6.16 2.63 8.96
C VAL A 181 6.89 2.54 7.60
N PRO A 182 6.18 2.71 6.47
CA PRO A 182 6.73 2.66 5.11
C PRO A 182 7.91 3.57 4.79
#